data_AF-A0AAW1TM20-F1
#
_entry.id   AF-A0AAW1TM20-F1
#
_cell.length_a   1.000
_cell.length_b   1.000
_cell.length_c   1.000
_cell.angle_alpha   90.00
_cell.angle_beta   90.00
_cell.angle_gamma   90.00
#
_symmetry.space_group_name_H-M   'P 1'
#
loop_
_entity.id
_entity.type
_entity.pdbx_description
1 polymer ?
#
loop_
_entity_poly.entity_id
_entity_poly.type
_entity_poly.pdbx_seq_one_letter_code
_entity_poly.pdbx_strand_id
1 'polypeptide(L)'
;MPFNRARQENWWKRRTTLEKHLSCIALGMIFLAIILSICLIFYNQYGEPKGVCLTSSCVHAASEIMDRLNESVDPCEDFYSFACGGYIEKTRIPDDLQHINSFIEAGAKLVLQLGQF
;
A
#
# COMPACT_ATOMS: atom_id res chain seq x y z
N MET A 1 42.40 56.06 16.43
CA MET A 1 42.84 55.20 15.30
C MET A 1 41.89 54.02 15.20
N PRO A 2 41.08 53.85 14.13
CA PRO A 2 40.14 52.74 14.03
C PRO A 2 40.77 51.52 13.34
N PHE A 3 40.48 50.34 13.89
CA PHE A 3 40.84 49.03 13.37
C PHE A 3 39.97 48.69 12.16
N ASN A 4 40.56 48.70 10.97
CA ASN A 4 39.86 48.50 9.70
C ASN A 4 39.68 47.00 9.40
N ARG A 5 38.45 46.48 9.56
CA ARG A 5 38.10 45.08 9.26
C ARG A 5 37.82 44.94 7.75
N ALA A 6 38.86 44.63 6.99
CA ALA A 6 38.77 44.39 5.55
C ALA A 6 37.88 43.17 5.24
N ARG A 7 36.69 43.45 4.72
CA ARG A 7 36.03 42.79 3.58
C ARG A 7 35.95 41.24 3.63
N GLN A 8 34.91 40.72 4.27
CA GLN A 8 34.39 39.37 3.96
C GLN A 8 33.75 39.40 2.57
N GLU A 9 34.50 39.12 1.52
CA GLU A 9 33.90 38.79 0.23
C GLU A 9 33.64 37.29 0.14
N ASN A 10 32.38 36.94 -0.12
CA ASN A 10 31.95 35.56 -0.38
C ASN A 10 32.97 34.88 -1.29
N TRP A 11 33.54 33.77 -0.82
CA TRP A 11 34.57 33.01 -1.54
C TRP A 11 34.15 32.64 -2.98
N TRP A 12 32.84 32.51 -3.22
CA TRP A 12 32.23 32.33 -4.54
C TRP A 12 32.43 33.49 -5.53
N LYS A 13 32.69 34.71 -5.07
CA LYS A 13 32.79 35.89 -5.95
C LYS A 13 34.05 35.83 -6.83
N ARG A 14 35.12 35.15 -6.39
CA ARG A 14 36.40 35.00 -7.11
C ARG A 14 36.45 33.88 -8.14
N ARG A 15 35.52 32.93 -8.10
CA ARG A 15 35.50 31.80 -9.04
C ARG A 15 35.01 32.23 -10.42
N THR A 16 35.59 31.63 -11.46
CA THR A 16 35.22 31.88 -12.86
C THR A 16 33.79 31.42 -13.14
N THR A 17 33.16 31.96 -14.19
CA THR A 17 31.76 31.66 -14.56
C THR A 17 31.54 30.17 -14.81
N LEU A 18 32.56 29.48 -15.35
CA LEU A 18 32.57 28.05 -15.59
C LEU A 18 32.57 27.22 -14.29
N GLU A 19 33.41 27.59 -13.32
CA GLU A 19 33.50 26.89 -12.02
C GLU A 19 32.23 27.03 -11.19
N LYS A 20 31.51 28.15 -11.34
CA LYS A 20 30.21 28.37 -10.70
C LYS A 20 29.14 27.44 -11.25
N HIS A 21 29.07 27.26 -12.58
CA HIS A 21 28.15 26.30 -13.20
C HIS A 21 28.45 24.85 -12.80
N LEU A 22 29.72 24.44 -12.84
CA LEU A 22 30.13 23.11 -12.40
C LEU A 22 29.76 22.84 -10.93
N SER A 23 29.90 23.86 -10.07
CA SER A 23 29.53 23.76 -8.65
C SER A 23 28.02 23.61 -8.45
N CYS A 24 27.19 24.34 -9.20
CA CYS A 24 25.72 24.21 -9.13
C CYS A 24 25.22 22.86 -9.64
N ILE A 25 25.77 22.37 -10.76
CA ILE A 25 25.40 21.06 -11.33
C ILE A 25 25.78 19.95 -10.35
N ALA A 26 26.99 19.98 -9.79
CA ALA A 26 27.44 18.98 -8.83
C ALA A 26 26.54 18.95 -7.58
N LEU A 27 26.17 20.11 -7.03
CA LEU A 27 25.27 20.18 -5.87
C LEU A 27 23.86 19.67 -6.21
N GLY A 28 23.34 19.98 -7.40
CA GLY A 28 22.06 19.45 -7.87
C GLY A 28 22.07 17.93 -8.02
N MET A 29 23.14 17.37 -8.60
CA MET A 29 23.31 15.92 -8.74
C MET A 29 23.43 15.22 -7.38
N ILE A 30 24.17 15.81 -6.43
CA ILE A 30 24.30 15.30 -5.07
C ILE A 30 22.94 15.32 -4.37
N PHE A 31 22.19 16.42 -4.48
CA PHE A 31 20.86 16.55 -3.89
C PHE A 31 19.88 15.52 -4.46
N LEU A 32 19.87 15.33 -5.78
CA LEU A 32 19.07 14.30 -6.45
C LEU A 32 19.43 12.89 -5.97
N ALA A 33 20.72 12.58 -5.86
CA ALA A 33 21.21 11.29 -5.37
C ALA A 33 20.82 11.06 -3.90
N ILE A 34 20.85 12.10 -3.07
CA ILE A 34 20.40 12.03 -1.68
C ILE A 34 18.89 11.76 -1.62
N ILE A 35 18.08 12.45 -2.43
CA ILE A 35 16.63 12.19 -2.48
C ILE A 35 16.35 10.74 -2.90
N LEU A 36 16.99 10.26 -3.98
CA LEU A 36 16.78 8.90 -4.46
C LEU A 36 17.21 7.85 -3.44
N SER A 37 18.35 8.06 -2.77
CA SER A 37 18.82 7.14 -1.72
C SER A 37 17.88 7.14 -0.50
N ILE A 38 17.38 8.30 -0.08
CA ILE A 38 16.37 8.40 0.99
C ILE A 38 15.08 7.66 0.57
N CYS A 39 14.57 7.89 -0.64
CA CYS A 39 13.39 7.19 -1.15
C CYS A 39 13.60 5.67 -1.18
N LEU A 40 14.76 5.18 -1.61
CA LEU A 40 15.08 3.75 -1.60
C LEU A 40 15.14 3.18 -0.19
N ILE A 41 15.70 3.92 0.78
CA ILE A 41 15.73 3.50 2.19
C ILE A 41 14.31 3.38 2.73
N PHE A 42 13.45 4.38 2.49
CA PHE A 42 12.05 4.34 2.89
C PHE A 42 11.29 3.20 2.20
N TYR A 43 11.52 2.97 0.91
CA TYR A 43 10.86 1.89 0.16
C TYR A 43 11.22 0.52 0.72
N ASN A 44 12.46 0.30 1.14
CA ASN A 44 12.88 -0.95 1.80
C ASN A 44 12.26 -1.11 3.20
N GLN A 45 11.99 -0.02 3.91
CA GLN A 45 11.33 -0.06 5.23
C GLN A 45 9.82 -0.34 5.13
N TYR A 46 9.19 0.03 4.03
CA TYR A 46 7.80 -0.33 3.68
C TYR A 46 7.71 -1.56 2.76
N GLY A 47 8.85 -2.19 2.44
CA GLY A 47 8.89 -3.42 1.66
C GLY A 47 8.23 -4.54 2.45
N GLU A 48 7.18 -5.12 1.86
CA GLU A 48 6.34 -6.24 2.32
C GLU A 48 6.38 -6.51 3.84
N PRO A 49 5.31 -6.23 4.60
CA PRO A 49 5.25 -6.57 6.02
C PRO A 49 5.67 -8.04 6.21
N LYS A 50 6.81 -8.24 6.88
CA LYS A 50 7.37 -9.58 7.12
C LYS A 50 6.30 -10.44 7.79
N GLY A 51 5.84 -11.48 7.09
CA GLY A 51 4.80 -12.38 7.58
C GLY A 51 3.48 -12.34 6.81
N VAL A 52 3.32 -11.48 5.81
CA VAL A 52 2.16 -11.54 4.90
C VAL A 52 2.39 -12.59 3.81
N CYS A 53 1.39 -13.45 3.61
CA CYS A 53 1.40 -14.46 2.56
C CYS A 53 0.86 -13.86 1.26
N LEU A 54 1.72 -13.80 0.23
CA LEU A 54 1.33 -13.33 -1.12
C LEU A 54 1.20 -14.47 -2.14
N THR A 55 1.05 -15.71 -1.67
CA THR A 55 0.73 -16.80 -2.60
C THR A 55 -0.66 -16.55 -3.21
N SER A 56 -0.88 -17.02 -4.44
CA SER A 56 -2.17 -16.86 -5.11
C SER A 56 -3.35 -17.35 -4.26
N SER A 57 -3.15 -18.42 -3.47
CA SER A 57 -4.15 -18.96 -2.55
C SER A 57 -4.49 -17.97 -1.43
N CYS A 58 -3.46 -17.40 -0.80
CA CYS A 58 -3.65 -16.41 0.27
C CYS A 58 -4.34 -15.15 -0.23
N VAL A 59 -3.95 -14.63 -1.40
CA VAL A 59 -4.57 -13.43 -1.99
C VAL A 59 -6.04 -13.70 -2.31
N HIS A 60 -6.35 -14.85 -2.93
CA HIS A 60 -7.74 -15.22 -3.23
C HIS A 60 -8.59 -15.37 -1.97
N ALA A 61 -8.08 -16.07 -0.95
CA ALA A 61 -8.79 -16.24 0.32
C ALA A 61 -9.00 -14.90 1.05
N ALA A 62 -7.99 -14.02 1.07
CA ALA A 62 -8.10 -12.70 1.66
C ALA A 62 -9.17 -11.85 0.95
N SER A 63 -9.18 -11.85 -0.38
CA SER A 63 -10.21 -11.16 -1.17
C SER A 63 -11.61 -11.69 -0.88
N GLU A 64 -11.79 -13.01 -0.80
CA GLU A 64 -13.09 -13.59 -0.46
C GLU A 64 -13.56 -13.20 0.94
N ILE A 65 -12.66 -13.17 1.93
CA ILE A 65 -13.00 -12.72 3.29
C ILE A 65 -13.43 -11.26 3.27
N MET A 66 -12.62 -10.37 2.68
CA MET A 66 -12.90 -8.94 2.59
C MET A 66 -14.24 -8.65 1.91
N ASP A 67 -14.60 -9.43 0.90
CA ASP A 67 -15.88 -9.26 0.20
C ASP A 67 -17.11 -9.57 1.06
N ARG A 68 -16.95 -10.41 2.09
CA ARG A 68 -18.02 -10.80 3.02
C ARG A 68 -18.14 -9.86 4.23
N LEU A 69 -17.07 -9.12 4.57
CA LEU A 69 -17.03 -8.21 5.72
C LEU A 69 -17.92 -6.97 5.53
N ASN A 70 -18.40 -6.44 6.65
CA ASN A 70 -18.90 -5.08 6.78
C ASN A 70 -18.05 -4.32 7.81
N GLU A 71 -17.04 -3.60 7.34
CA GLU A 71 -16.08 -2.87 8.18
C GLU A 71 -16.69 -1.62 8.87
N SER A 72 -17.94 -1.26 8.56
CA SER A 72 -18.64 -0.17 9.24
C SER A 72 -19.18 -0.56 10.62
N VAL A 73 -19.16 -1.85 10.97
CA VAL A 73 -19.65 -2.39 12.24
C VAL A 73 -18.45 -2.70 13.14
N ASP A 74 -18.53 -2.32 14.42
CA ASP A 74 -17.51 -2.70 15.40
C ASP A 74 -17.62 -4.22 15.71
N PRO A 75 -16.56 -5.02 15.47
CA PRO A 75 -16.56 -6.45 15.76
C PRO A 75 -16.72 -6.77 17.26
N CYS A 76 -16.41 -5.84 18.16
CA CYS A 76 -16.59 -6.04 19.60
C CYS A 76 -18.07 -5.96 20.02
N GLU A 77 -18.88 -5.23 19.25
CA GLU A 77 -20.30 -5.01 19.52
C GLU A 77 -21.17 -6.04 18.78
N ASP A 78 -20.91 -6.27 17.48
CA ASP A 78 -21.60 -7.27 16.67
C ASP A 78 -20.67 -7.92 15.64
N PHE A 79 -19.98 -8.97 16.09
CA PHE A 79 -19.09 -9.75 15.23
C PHE A 79 -19.81 -10.40 14.05
N TYR A 80 -21.09 -10.74 14.18
CA TYR A 80 -21.82 -11.41 13.09
C TYR A 80 -22.07 -10.43 11.94
N SER A 81 -22.56 -9.23 12.25
CA SER A 81 -22.76 -8.18 11.25
C SER A 81 -21.43 -7.69 10.67
N PHE A 82 -20.36 -7.62 11.47
CA PHE A 82 -19.02 -7.34 10.95
C PHE A 82 -18.53 -8.43 9.98
N ALA A 83 -18.64 -9.70 10.35
CA ALA A 83 -18.07 -10.81 9.58
C ALA A 83 -18.89 -11.18 8.33
N CYS A 84 -20.22 -11.05 8.40
CA CYS A 84 -21.15 -11.53 7.38
C CYS A 84 -21.98 -10.42 6.73
N GLY A 85 -21.95 -9.18 7.24
CA GLY A 85 -22.84 -8.11 6.80
C GLY A 85 -22.72 -7.80 5.31
N GLY A 86 -21.50 -7.78 4.76
CA GLY A 86 -21.27 -7.59 3.33
C GLY A 86 -21.80 -8.77 2.49
N TYR A 87 -21.68 -10.00 3.00
CA TYR A 87 -22.27 -11.17 2.36
C TYR A 87 -23.80 -11.08 2.32
N ILE A 88 -24.44 -10.71 3.43
CA ILE A 88 -25.90 -10.61 3.53
C ILE A 88 -26.44 -9.53 2.58
N GLU A 89 -25.75 -8.40 2.47
CA GLU A 89 -26.15 -7.30 1.57
C GLU A 89 -26.07 -7.70 0.09
N LYS A 90 -25.02 -8.44 -0.29
CA LYS A 90 -24.76 -8.81 -1.69
C LYS A 90 -25.50 -10.08 -2.14
N THR A 91 -25.81 -10.99 -1.21
CA THR A 91 -26.34 -12.31 -1.54
C THR A 91 -27.85 -12.30 -1.73
N ARG A 92 -28.32 -12.89 -2.83
CA ARG A 92 -29.74 -13.14 -3.07
C ARG A 92 -30.04 -14.62 -2.92
N ILE A 93 -31.13 -14.94 -2.23
CA ILE A 93 -31.61 -16.32 -2.08
C ILE A 93 -32.23 -16.74 -3.42
N PRO A 94 -31.71 -17.80 -4.07
CA PRO A 94 -32.31 -18.37 -5.28
C PRO A 94 -33.71 -18.92 -5.04
N ASP A 95 -34.56 -18.97 -6.07
CA ASP A 95 -35.98 -19.37 -5.94
C ASP A 95 -36.18 -20.82 -5.46
N ASP A 96 -35.20 -21.69 -5.71
CA ASP A 96 -35.20 -23.10 -5.30
C ASP A 96 -34.79 -23.31 -3.83
N LEU A 97 -34.41 -22.24 -3.13
CA LEU A 97 -33.92 -22.29 -1.76
C LEU A 97 -34.72 -21.35 -0.84
N GLN A 98 -34.88 -21.75 0.42
CA GLN A 98 -35.46 -20.88 1.45
C GLN A 98 -34.40 -20.09 2.21
N HIS A 99 -33.16 -20.55 2.19
CA HIS A 99 -32.03 -19.94 2.85
C HIS A 99 -30.76 -20.34 2.11
N ILE A 100 -29.77 -19.46 2.15
CA ILE A 100 -28.44 -19.72 1.60
C ILE A 100 -27.38 -19.40 2.64
N ASN A 101 -26.37 -20.25 2.71
CA ASN A 101 -25.21 -20.08 3.57
C ASN A 101 -23.98 -20.65 2.85
N SER A 102 -22.81 -20.52 3.48
CA SER A 102 -21.54 -20.99 2.92
C SER A 102 -21.54 -22.48 2.59
N PHE A 103 -22.25 -23.32 3.36
CA PHE A 103 -22.32 -24.76 3.11
C PHE A 103 -23.14 -25.07 1.86
N ILE A 104 -24.28 -24.41 1.67
CA ILE A 104 -25.11 -24.58 0.46
C ILE A 104 -24.36 -24.06 -0.77
N GLU A 105 -23.66 -22.92 -0.64
CA GLU A 105 -22.84 -22.37 -1.72
C GLU A 105 -21.71 -23.32 -2.12
N ALA A 106 -20.99 -23.89 -1.14
CA ALA A 106 -19.95 -24.89 -1.39
C ALA A 106 -20.52 -26.16 -2.01
N GLY A 107 -21.68 -26.63 -1.53
CA GLY A 107 -22.38 -27.78 -2.09
C GLY A 107 -22.78 -27.57 -3.55
N ALA A 108 -23.33 -26.38 -3.87
CA ALA A 108 -23.67 -26.02 -5.25
C ALA A 108 -22.42 -26.01 -6.16
N LYS A 109 -21.29 -25.48 -5.68
CA LYS A 109 -20.00 -25.53 -6.42
C LYS A 109 -19.56 -26.97 -6.67
N LEU A 110 -19.65 -27.86 -5.67
CA LEU A 110 -19.34 -29.27 -5.82
C LEU A 110 -20.25 -29.94 -6.84
N VAL A 111 -21.56 -29.67 -6.81
CA VAL A 111 -22.52 -30.19 -7.78
C VAL A 111 -22.20 -29.69 -9.19
N LEU A 112 -21.77 -28.45 -9.38
CA LEU A 112 -21.34 -27.95 -10.70
C LEU A 112 -20.06 -28.65 -11.20
N GLN A 113 -19.14 -28.97 -10.30
CA GLN A 113 -17.89 -29.67 -10.65
C GLN A 113 -18.12 -31.16 -10.94
N LEU A 114 -19.07 -31.79 -10.24
CA LEU A 114 -19.35 -33.22 -10.35
C LEU A 114 -20.52 -33.55 -11.29
N GLY A 115 -21.39 -32.58 -11.55
CA GLY A 115 -22.57 -32.68 -12.43
C GLY A 115 -22.21 -32.68 -13.92
N GLN A 116 -21.02 -33.17 -14.27
CA GLN A 116 -20.53 -33.36 -15.63
C GLN A 116 -20.92 -34.75 -16.19
N PHE A 117 -22.04 -35.32 -15.75
CA PHE A 117 -22.61 -36.56 -16.28
C PHE A 117 -24.06 -36.36 -16.72
#